data_AF-A0A9E3FXP4-F1
#
_entry.id   AF-A0A9E3FXP4-F1
#
_cell.length_a   1.000
_cell.length_b   1.000
_cell.length_c   1.000
_cell.angle_alpha   90.00
_cell.angle_beta   90.00
_cell.angle_gamma   90.00
#
_symmetry.space_group_name_H-M   'P 1'
#
loop_
_entity.id
_entity.type
_entity.pdbx_description
1 polymer ?
#
loop_
_entity_poly.entity_id
_entity_poly.type
_entity_poly.pdbx_seq_one_letter_code
_entity_poly.pdbx_strand_id
1 'polypeptide(L)'
;MRTTFLPCLPTRGTSVPATPAWLHEIKYDGYRLIVQREGKSVRLFSRNGNDWSGRYPWIAEAALKNKHEQFVIDGEAVVLGVDGIADFNALHSRKHEHEVQLYAFDILALDGEDLRDLPLTMRKANLARLLARRPDGIFVAPFEAGEIGPDLFRAACEMGLEGMVSKRSDRPYRAGRTKDWIKVKNRKHPAMHREM
;
A
#
# COMPACT_ATOMS: atom_id res chain seq x y z
N MET A 1 -3.23 -26.43 2.69
CA MET A 1 -3.79 -25.58 1.61
C MET A 1 -2.92 -24.34 1.51
N ARG A 2 -2.47 -23.94 0.32
CA ARG A 2 -1.74 -22.66 0.15
C ARG A 2 -2.73 -21.52 0.37
N THR A 3 -2.53 -20.72 1.42
CA THR A 3 -3.37 -19.56 1.71
C THR A 3 -3.28 -18.54 0.57
N THR A 4 -4.40 -18.16 -0.02
CA THR A 4 -4.44 -17.10 -1.03
C THR A 4 -4.59 -15.73 -0.36
N PHE A 5 -3.75 -14.78 -0.76
CA PHE A 5 -3.78 -13.40 -0.29
C PHE A 5 -4.36 -12.50 -1.37
N LEU A 6 -5.64 -12.16 -1.23
CA LEU A 6 -6.37 -11.28 -2.14
C LEU A 6 -6.47 -9.86 -1.57
N PRO A 7 -6.41 -8.80 -2.40
CA PRO A 7 -6.48 -7.43 -1.91
C PRO A 7 -7.81 -7.06 -1.22
N CYS A 8 -7.71 -6.27 -0.17
CA CYS A 8 -8.79 -5.47 0.40
C CYS A 8 -9.01 -4.23 -0.49
N LEU A 9 -10.24 -4.01 -0.92
CA LEU A 9 -10.60 -2.96 -1.88
C LEU A 9 -11.37 -1.83 -1.19
N PRO A 10 -10.86 -0.58 -1.18
CA PRO A 10 -11.54 0.54 -0.55
C PRO A 10 -12.82 0.91 -1.30
N THR A 11 -13.85 1.28 -0.54
CA THR A 11 -15.06 1.91 -1.05
C THR A 11 -14.81 3.39 -1.32
N ARG A 12 -15.38 3.93 -2.41
CA ARG A 12 -15.29 5.36 -2.71
C ARG A 12 -16.16 6.14 -1.73
N GLY A 13 -15.56 7.10 -1.02
CA GLY A 13 -16.25 8.05 -0.17
C GLY A 13 -16.42 9.41 -0.85
N THR A 14 -17.28 10.25 -0.28
CA THR A 14 -17.48 11.65 -0.67
C THR A 14 -16.66 12.62 0.19
N SER A 15 -16.30 12.22 1.42
CA SER A 15 -15.47 12.97 2.35
C SER A 15 -14.54 12.04 3.14
N VAL A 16 -13.42 12.59 3.61
CA VAL A 16 -12.51 11.87 4.51
C VAL A 16 -13.13 11.85 5.91
N PRO A 17 -13.20 10.69 6.59
CA PRO A 17 -13.68 10.62 7.96
C PRO A 17 -12.89 11.52 8.91
N ALA A 18 -13.56 12.07 9.91
CA ALA A 18 -12.98 12.97 10.91
C ALA A 18 -13.22 12.43 12.33
N THR A 19 -13.04 11.13 12.55
CA THR A 19 -13.28 10.49 13.86
C THR A 19 -12.05 9.70 14.29
N PRO A 20 -11.83 9.47 15.60
CA PRO A 20 -10.59 8.87 16.10
C PRO A 20 -10.30 7.43 15.64
N ALA A 21 -11.32 6.72 15.14
CA ALA A 21 -11.21 5.31 14.79
C ALA A 21 -10.58 5.03 13.41
N TRP A 22 -9.96 6.03 12.78
CA TRP A 22 -9.41 5.94 11.43
C TRP A 22 -7.92 6.24 11.39
N LEU A 23 -7.21 5.49 10.55
CA LEU A 23 -5.86 5.78 10.10
C LEU A 23 -5.94 6.32 8.67
N HIS A 24 -5.30 7.45 8.42
CA HIS A 24 -5.34 8.18 7.16
C HIS A 24 -3.98 8.07 6.46
N GLU A 25 -3.99 7.57 5.23
CA GLU A 25 -2.81 7.39 4.39
C GLU A 25 -2.98 8.17 3.09
N ILE A 26 -1.85 8.63 2.53
CA ILE A 26 -1.81 9.15 1.17
C ILE A 26 -2.30 8.05 0.22
N LYS A 27 -3.19 8.42 -0.70
CA LYS A 27 -3.53 7.57 -1.82
C LYS A 27 -2.42 7.72 -2.87
N TYR A 28 -1.55 6.72 -2.95
CA TYR A 28 -0.58 6.62 -4.03
C TYR A 28 -1.26 6.26 -5.35
N ASP A 29 -0.74 6.83 -6.43
CA ASP A 29 -1.19 6.60 -7.79
C ASP A 29 -0.22 5.65 -8.50
N GLY A 30 -0.53 4.36 -8.46
CA GLY A 30 0.39 3.33 -8.92
C GLY A 30 -0.30 2.01 -9.24
N TYR A 31 0.46 0.92 -9.10
CA TYR A 31 -0.06 -0.43 -9.20
C TYR A 31 -0.04 -1.15 -7.85
N ARG A 32 -1.21 -1.55 -7.39
CA ARG A 32 -1.36 -2.42 -6.22
C ARG A 32 -0.59 -3.73 -6.39
N LEU A 33 0.27 -4.05 -5.41
CA LEU A 33 1.03 -5.29 -5.33
C LEU A 33 0.91 -5.96 -3.97
N ILE A 34 0.78 -7.29 -3.99
CA ILE A 34 1.02 -8.17 -2.86
C ILE A 34 2.42 -8.77 -3.03
N VAL A 35 3.32 -8.50 -2.09
CA VAL A 35 4.66 -9.09 -2.05
C VAL A 35 4.64 -10.27 -1.11
N GLN A 36 5.00 -11.44 -1.62
CA GLN A 36 5.10 -12.69 -0.86
C GLN A 36 6.55 -13.16 -0.88
N ARG A 37 7.17 -13.27 0.30
CA ARG A 37 8.45 -13.96 0.45
C ARG A 37 8.24 -15.31 1.10
N GLU A 38 8.82 -16.35 0.51
CA GLU A 38 8.90 -17.71 1.04
C GLU A 38 10.36 -18.22 0.89
N GLY A 39 11.14 -18.16 1.98
CA GLY A 39 12.56 -18.52 1.97
C GLY A 39 13.36 -17.59 1.06
N LYS A 40 13.91 -18.17 -0.01
CA LYS A 40 14.67 -17.49 -1.07
C LYS A 40 13.83 -17.13 -2.30
N SER A 41 12.52 -17.37 -2.26
CA SER A 41 11.61 -16.99 -3.34
C SER A 41 10.83 -15.74 -2.96
N VAL A 42 10.72 -14.80 -3.89
CA VAL A 42 9.82 -13.65 -3.78
C VAL A 42 8.89 -13.65 -4.98
N ARG A 43 7.60 -13.46 -4.70
CA ARG A 43 6.56 -13.27 -5.71
C ARG A 43 5.84 -11.93 -5.54
N LEU A 44 5.62 -11.22 -6.65
CA LEU A 44 4.91 -9.95 -6.68
C LEU A 44 3.59 -10.12 -7.43
N PHE A 45 2.47 -10.15 -6.73
CA PHE A 45 1.16 -10.32 -7.36
C PHE A 45 0.47 -8.97 -7.55
N SER A 46 0.12 -8.63 -8.79
CA SER A 46 -0.76 -7.49 -9.07
C SER A 46 -2.15 -7.69 -8.49
N ARG A 47 -2.96 -6.62 -8.47
CA ARG A 47 -4.37 -6.67 -8.03
C ARG A 47 -5.18 -7.83 -8.64
N ASN A 48 -4.91 -8.17 -9.90
CA ASN A 48 -5.65 -9.20 -10.64
C ASN A 48 -4.98 -10.58 -10.57
N GLY A 49 -3.96 -10.75 -9.71
CA GLY A 49 -3.28 -12.02 -9.49
C GLY A 49 -2.16 -12.35 -10.48
N ASN A 50 -1.82 -11.45 -11.41
CA ASN A 50 -0.68 -11.67 -12.30
C ASN A 50 0.64 -11.60 -11.52
N ASP A 51 1.53 -12.56 -11.77
CA ASP A 51 2.89 -12.58 -11.23
C ASP A 51 3.78 -11.60 -12.00
N TRP A 52 4.24 -10.56 -11.31
CA TRP A 52 5.08 -9.47 -11.79
C TRP A 52 6.47 -9.50 -11.15
N SER A 53 6.93 -10.65 -10.64
CA SER A 53 8.22 -10.78 -9.94
C SER A 53 9.41 -10.38 -10.81
N GLY A 54 9.37 -10.71 -12.10
CA GLY A 54 10.39 -10.28 -13.06
C GLY A 54 10.24 -8.83 -13.54
N ARG A 55 9.12 -8.16 -13.21
CA ARG A 55 8.83 -6.81 -13.67
C ARG A 55 9.43 -5.74 -12.77
N TYR A 56 9.42 -5.95 -11.46
CA TYR A 56 9.93 -4.95 -10.50
C TYR A 56 11.05 -5.54 -9.64
N PRO A 57 12.26 -5.70 -10.23
CA PRO A 57 13.37 -6.41 -9.59
C PRO A 57 13.81 -5.75 -8.28
N TRP A 58 13.77 -4.43 -8.18
CA TRP A 58 14.21 -3.72 -6.97
C TRP A 58 13.35 -4.05 -5.74
N ILE A 59 12.02 -4.17 -5.93
CA ILE A 59 11.09 -4.63 -4.88
C ILE A 59 11.40 -6.09 -4.48
N ALA A 60 11.66 -6.96 -5.45
CA ALA A 60 11.96 -8.36 -5.18
C ALA A 60 13.29 -8.53 -4.41
N GLU A 61 14.33 -7.82 -4.81
CA GLU A 61 15.64 -7.79 -4.15
C GLU A 61 15.55 -7.23 -2.73
N ALA A 62 14.81 -6.13 -2.54
CA ALA A 62 14.53 -5.56 -1.24
C ALA A 62 13.86 -6.57 -0.29
N ALA A 63 12.84 -7.28 -0.78
CA ALA A 63 12.17 -8.32 -0.03
C ALA A 63 13.14 -9.45 0.34
N LEU A 64 14.01 -9.90 -0.57
CA LEU A 64 15.03 -10.94 -0.32
C LEU A 64 16.10 -10.52 0.70
N LYS A 65 16.43 -9.24 0.79
CA LYS A 65 17.40 -8.70 1.77
C LYS A 65 16.84 -8.61 3.19
N ASN A 66 15.52 -8.78 3.39
CA ASN A 66 14.94 -8.76 4.73
C ASN A 66 15.49 -9.91 5.59
N LYS A 67 15.55 -9.71 6.91
CA LYS A 67 15.96 -10.77 7.86
C LYS A 67 14.88 -11.86 8.00
N HIS A 68 13.62 -11.50 7.81
CA HIS A 68 12.50 -12.44 7.83
C HIS A 68 12.39 -13.10 6.47
N GLU A 69 12.36 -14.43 6.47
CA GLU A 69 12.31 -15.20 5.23
C GLU A 69 10.89 -15.55 4.79
N GLN A 70 9.88 -15.30 5.63
CA GLN A 70 8.49 -15.60 5.34
C GLN A 70 7.60 -14.42 5.73
N PHE A 71 7.03 -13.73 4.75
CA PHE A 71 6.06 -12.66 5.01
C PHE A 71 5.21 -12.37 3.78
N VAL A 72 4.05 -11.76 4.02
CA VAL A 72 3.19 -11.22 2.97
C VAL A 72 2.83 -9.79 3.31
N ILE A 73 3.17 -8.85 2.44
CA ILE A 73 2.83 -7.43 2.59
C ILE A 73 2.01 -6.94 1.40
N ASP A 74 1.24 -5.90 1.66
CA ASP A 74 0.33 -5.27 0.70
C ASP A 74 0.74 -3.81 0.52
N GLY A 75 0.94 -3.38 -0.71
CA GLY A 75 1.52 -2.08 -1.02
C GLY A 75 1.15 -1.52 -2.39
N GLU A 76 1.55 -0.29 -2.64
CA GLU A 76 1.41 0.36 -3.94
C GLU A 76 2.79 0.51 -4.59
N ALA A 77 2.95 -0.02 -5.79
CA ALA A 77 4.14 0.17 -6.61
C ALA A 77 4.08 1.51 -7.33
N VAL A 78 5.11 2.33 -7.16
CA VAL A 78 5.17 3.71 -7.66
C VAL A 78 6.55 4.03 -8.23
N VAL A 79 6.56 4.97 -9.17
CA VAL A 79 7.74 5.79 -9.50
C VAL A 79 7.45 7.16 -8.94
N LEU A 80 8.39 7.76 -8.21
CA LEU A 80 8.24 9.12 -7.70
C LEU A 80 8.97 10.10 -8.60
N GLY A 81 8.33 11.24 -8.88
CA GLY A 81 9.01 12.39 -9.46
C GLY A 81 9.95 13.05 -8.46
N VAL A 82 10.68 14.07 -8.93
CA VAL A 82 11.61 14.87 -8.11
C VAL A 82 10.92 15.63 -6.96
N ASP A 83 9.62 15.84 -7.09
CA ASP A 83 8.73 16.46 -6.10
C ASP A 83 8.16 15.46 -5.09
N GLY A 84 8.48 14.17 -5.23
CA GLY A 84 7.97 13.09 -4.37
C GLY A 84 6.54 12.65 -4.71
N ILE A 85 5.94 13.17 -5.79
CA ILE A 85 4.61 12.77 -6.26
C ILE A 85 4.73 11.54 -7.16
N ALA A 86 3.78 10.61 -7.06
CA ALA A 86 3.77 9.43 -7.92
C ALA A 86 3.55 9.82 -9.40
N ASP A 87 4.51 9.46 -10.26
CA ASP A 87 4.40 9.61 -11.71
C ASP A 87 3.86 8.31 -12.31
N PHE A 88 2.53 8.25 -12.44
CA PHE A 88 1.86 7.11 -13.05
C PHE A 88 2.23 6.90 -14.52
N ASN A 89 2.53 7.96 -15.28
CA ASN A 89 2.88 7.82 -16.69
C ASN A 89 4.27 7.19 -16.83
N ALA A 90 5.24 7.60 -16.02
CA ALA A 90 6.54 6.95 -15.94
C ALA A 90 6.41 5.46 -15.57
N LEU A 91 5.61 5.15 -14.54
CA LEU A 91 5.31 3.77 -14.14
C LEU A 91 4.64 2.96 -15.27
N HIS A 92 3.66 3.55 -15.96
CA HIS A 92 2.91 2.90 -17.03
C HIS A 92 3.75 2.68 -18.30
N SER A 93 4.73 3.55 -18.56
CA SER A 93 5.60 3.50 -19.75
C SER A 93 6.46 2.23 -19.83
N ARG A 94 6.64 1.52 -18.72
CA ARG A 94 7.53 0.36 -18.55
C ARG A 94 9.03 0.66 -18.72
N LYS A 95 9.43 1.91 -18.90
CA LYS A 95 10.84 2.30 -19.08
C LYS A 95 11.63 2.36 -17.76
N HIS A 96 10.92 2.57 -16.64
CA HIS A 96 11.50 2.79 -15.31
C HIS A 96 11.26 1.59 -14.36
N GLU A 97 11.06 0.38 -14.90
CA GLU A 97 10.73 -0.82 -14.11
C GLU A 97 11.73 -1.15 -13.00
N HIS A 98 13.00 -0.74 -13.15
CA HIS A 98 14.07 -0.90 -12.17
C HIS A 98 14.11 0.18 -11.07
N GLU A 99 13.38 1.29 -11.24
CA GLU A 99 13.26 2.39 -10.28
C GLU A 99 11.98 2.31 -9.44
N VAL A 100 11.09 1.35 -9.77
CA VAL A 100 9.81 1.17 -9.10
C VAL A 100 10.03 0.71 -7.66
N GLN A 101 9.42 1.44 -6.74
CA GLN A 101 9.47 1.19 -5.30
C GLN A 101 8.08 0.81 -4.79
N LEU A 102 8.02 0.14 -3.65
CA LEU A 102 6.77 -0.21 -2.97
C LEU A 102 6.54 0.67 -1.75
N TYR A 103 5.39 1.31 -1.67
CA TYR A 103 4.86 1.85 -0.42
C TYR A 103 3.90 0.83 0.20
N ALA A 104 4.43 0.00 1.10
CA ALA A 104 3.69 -1.01 1.84
C ALA A 104 2.81 -0.36 2.90
N PHE A 105 1.50 -0.64 2.89
CA PHE A 105 0.57 -0.10 3.87
C PHE A 105 -0.09 -1.17 4.74
N ASP A 106 0.10 -2.46 4.48
CA ASP A 106 -0.40 -3.54 5.35
C ASP A 106 0.52 -4.77 5.35
N ILE A 107 0.40 -5.62 6.36
CA ILE A 107 1.07 -6.92 6.48
C ILE A 107 -0.01 -7.98 6.74
N LEU A 108 0.01 -9.05 5.95
CA LEU A 108 -1.01 -10.09 5.96
C LEU A 108 -0.52 -11.38 6.62
N ALA A 109 0.78 -11.65 6.55
CA ALA A 109 1.40 -12.79 7.21
C ALA A 109 2.86 -12.50 7.57
N LEU A 110 3.36 -13.14 8.63
CA LEU A 110 4.75 -13.03 9.08
C LEU A 110 5.18 -14.33 9.76
N ASP A 111 6.31 -14.89 9.35
CA ASP A 111 6.94 -16.09 9.93
C ASP A 111 5.97 -17.28 10.10
N GLY A 112 5.06 -17.46 9.14
CA GLY A 112 4.07 -18.55 9.13
C GLY A 112 2.72 -18.21 9.76
N GLU A 113 2.61 -17.10 10.48
CA GLU A 113 1.37 -16.65 11.12
C GLU A 113 0.52 -15.78 10.17
N ASP A 114 -0.78 -16.04 10.13
CA ASP A 114 -1.75 -15.21 9.42
C ASP A 114 -2.19 -14.04 10.30
N LEU A 115 -1.87 -12.81 9.88
CA LEU A 115 -2.13 -11.60 10.65
C LEU A 115 -3.44 -10.92 10.28
N ARG A 116 -4.20 -11.44 9.30
CA ARG A 116 -5.39 -10.76 8.75
C ARG A 116 -6.49 -10.56 9.78
N ASP A 117 -6.58 -11.42 10.80
CA ASP A 117 -7.58 -11.27 11.87
C ASP A 117 -7.19 -10.26 12.94
N LEU A 118 -5.93 -9.79 12.97
CA LEU A 118 -5.51 -8.75 13.89
C LEU A 118 -6.09 -7.38 13.52
N PRO A 119 -6.32 -6.47 14.49
CA PRO A 119 -6.61 -5.07 14.22
C PRO A 119 -5.54 -4.39 13.35
N LEU A 120 -5.95 -3.42 12.52
CA LEU A 120 -5.03 -2.71 11.63
C LEU A 120 -3.87 -2.06 12.39
N THR A 121 -4.08 -1.53 13.58
CA THR A 121 -3.00 -0.95 14.42
C THR A 121 -1.89 -1.97 14.72
N MET A 122 -2.26 -3.21 15.05
CA MET A 122 -1.29 -4.29 15.29
C MET A 122 -0.59 -4.71 14.01
N ARG A 123 -1.29 -4.74 12.88
CA ARG A 123 -0.67 -5.03 11.57
C ARG A 123 0.32 -3.92 11.18
N LYS A 124 -0.04 -2.64 11.36
CA LYS A 124 0.85 -1.49 11.16
C LYS A 124 2.11 -1.58 12.01
N ALA A 125 1.99 -1.93 13.29
CA ALA A 125 3.14 -2.12 14.17
C ALA A 125 4.06 -3.26 13.69
N ASN A 126 3.48 -4.38 13.25
CA ASN A 126 4.25 -5.49 12.68
C ASN A 126 4.94 -5.11 11.36
N LEU A 127 4.26 -4.39 10.48
CA LEU A 127 4.83 -3.90 9.22
C LEU A 127 6.01 -2.95 9.49
N ALA A 128 5.84 -2.01 10.42
CA ALA A 128 6.91 -1.09 10.82
C ALA A 128 8.12 -1.85 11.37
N ARG A 129 7.90 -2.88 12.21
CA ARG A 129 8.96 -3.72 12.76
C ARG A 129 9.66 -4.56 11.68
N LEU A 130 8.90 -5.09 10.72
CA LEU A 130 9.44 -5.85 9.57
C LEU A 130 10.37 -4.99 8.72
N LEU A 131 10.04 -3.70 8.54
CA LEU A 131 10.74 -2.75 7.67
C LEU A 131 11.62 -1.74 8.43
N ALA A 132 11.83 -1.91 9.74
CA ALA A 132 12.54 -0.96 10.61
C ALA A 132 14.03 -0.78 10.28
N ARG A 133 14.60 -1.55 9.33
CA ARG A 133 16.02 -1.50 8.95
C ARG A 133 16.18 -1.46 7.44
N ARG A 134 17.13 -0.63 6.99
CA ARG A 134 17.52 -0.37 5.58
C ARG A 134 16.31 -0.20 4.65
N PRO A 135 15.75 1.03 4.54
CA PRO A 135 14.84 1.33 3.46
C PRO A 135 15.59 1.19 2.13
N ASP A 136 15.18 0.20 1.34
CA ASP A 136 15.71 -0.09 0.01
C ASP A 136 14.55 -0.73 -0.75
N GLY A 137 14.07 -0.14 -1.85
CA GLY A 137 12.96 -0.63 -2.69
C GLY A 137 11.57 -0.75 -2.04
N ILE A 138 11.44 -0.92 -0.71
CA ILE A 138 10.18 -1.10 0.03
C ILE A 138 10.16 -0.17 1.25
N PHE A 139 9.10 0.62 1.37
CA PHE A 139 8.90 1.65 2.39
C PHE A 139 7.57 1.44 3.10
N VAL A 140 7.49 1.83 4.37
CA VAL A 140 6.21 1.91 5.08
C VAL A 140 5.47 3.14 4.59
N ALA A 141 4.24 2.98 4.11
CA ALA A 141 3.35 4.08 3.81
C ALA A 141 3.02 4.84 5.11
N PRO A 142 3.34 6.14 5.20
CA PRO A 142 3.05 6.95 6.38
C PRO A 142 1.54 7.04 6.60
N PHE A 143 1.14 7.13 7.85
CA PHE A 143 -0.24 7.31 8.23
C PHE A 143 -0.35 8.19 9.47
N GLU A 144 -1.47 8.88 9.57
CA GLU A 144 -1.84 9.65 10.75
C GLU A 144 -3.18 9.15 11.30
N ALA A 145 -3.36 9.19 12.60
CA ALA A 145 -4.60 8.79 13.25
C ALA A 145 -5.43 10.01 13.63
N GLY A 146 -6.74 9.83 13.76
CA GLY A 146 -7.57 10.80 14.45
C GLY A 146 -8.46 11.65 13.56
N GLU A 147 -8.92 12.76 14.11
CA GLU A 147 -9.89 13.65 13.46
C GLU A 147 -9.25 14.56 12.40
N ILE A 148 -7.91 14.54 12.28
CA ILE A 148 -7.12 15.35 11.35
C ILE A 148 -7.29 14.96 9.87
N GLY A 149 -7.98 13.85 9.58
CA GLY A 149 -8.18 13.33 8.22
C GLY A 149 -8.59 14.39 7.16
N PRO A 150 -9.59 15.25 7.41
CA PRO A 150 -9.97 16.30 6.45
C PRO A 150 -8.87 17.32 6.15
N ASP A 151 -8.08 17.70 7.15
CA ASP A 151 -6.95 18.63 6.96
C ASP A 151 -5.84 17.98 6.17
N LEU A 152 -5.53 16.70 6.44
CA LEU A 152 -4.58 15.94 5.63
C LEU A 152 -5.04 15.82 4.18
N PHE A 153 -6.34 15.61 3.95
CA PHE A 153 -6.88 15.57 2.60
C PHE A 153 -6.76 16.90 1.87
N ARG A 154 -7.03 18.02 2.56
CA ARG A 154 -6.84 19.36 2.00
C ARG A 154 -5.38 19.60 1.63
N ALA A 155 -4.45 19.31 2.54
CA ALA A 155 -3.02 19.43 2.27
C ALA A 155 -2.56 18.53 1.12
N ALA A 156 -3.02 17.28 1.08
CA ALA A 156 -2.74 16.36 -0.02
C ALA A 156 -3.25 16.90 -1.37
N CYS A 157 -4.41 17.56 -1.39
CA CYS A 157 -4.94 18.19 -2.60
C CYS A 157 -4.11 19.42 -3.04
N GLU A 158 -3.67 20.24 -2.09
CA GLU A 158 -2.80 21.41 -2.34
C GLU A 158 -1.43 20.98 -2.89
N MET A 159 -0.91 19.85 -2.42
CA MET A 159 0.32 19.22 -2.91
C MET A 159 0.14 18.44 -4.22
N GLY A 160 -1.07 18.42 -4.80
CA GLY A 160 -1.31 17.69 -6.06
C GLY A 160 -1.26 16.17 -5.94
N LEU A 161 -1.42 15.59 -4.75
CA LEU A 161 -1.51 14.13 -4.56
C LEU A 161 -2.88 13.59 -5.00
N GLU A 162 -2.97 12.27 -5.22
CA GLU A 162 -4.21 11.64 -5.71
C GLU A 162 -5.38 11.75 -4.73
N GLY A 163 -5.08 11.79 -3.43
CA GLY A 163 -6.07 11.89 -2.36
C GLY A 163 -5.66 11.08 -1.15
N MET A 164 -6.64 10.53 -0.43
CA MET A 164 -6.43 9.81 0.82
C MET A 164 -7.17 8.47 0.83
N VAL A 165 -6.62 7.50 1.55
CA VAL A 165 -7.30 6.27 1.97
C VAL A 165 -7.38 6.26 3.49
N SER A 166 -8.59 6.19 4.02
CA SER A 166 -8.86 6.11 5.46
C SER A 166 -9.28 4.70 5.81
N LYS A 167 -8.68 4.12 6.83
CA LYS A 167 -8.89 2.72 7.22
C LYS A 167 -9.25 2.62 8.69
N ARG A 168 -10.25 1.82 9.02
CA ARG A 168 -10.64 1.54 10.42
C ARG A 168 -9.47 0.89 11.17
N SER A 169 -9.08 1.51 12.27
CA SER A 169 -7.91 1.12 13.07
C SER A 169 -8.09 -0.23 13.79
N ASP A 170 -9.33 -0.57 14.11
CA ASP A 170 -9.76 -1.72 14.91
C ASP A 170 -10.19 -2.93 14.07
N ARG A 171 -10.19 -2.82 12.73
CA ARG A 171 -10.78 -3.84 11.85
C ARG A 171 -9.76 -4.83 11.28
N PRO A 172 -10.16 -6.10 11.12
CA PRO A 172 -9.35 -7.11 10.45
C PRO A 172 -9.21 -6.79 8.96
N TYR A 173 -8.23 -7.41 8.32
CA TYR A 173 -8.09 -7.40 6.87
C TYR A 173 -9.09 -8.40 6.25
N ARG A 174 -9.93 -7.91 5.34
CA ARG A 174 -10.90 -8.72 4.60
C ARG A 174 -10.71 -8.48 3.12
N ALA A 175 -10.48 -9.55 2.37
CA ALA A 175 -10.34 -9.48 0.92
C ALA A 175 -11.66 -9.00 0.28
N GLY A 176 -11.55 -8.33 -0.87
CA GLY A 176 -12.69 -7.76 -1.57
C GLY A 176 -13.08 -6.38 -1.05
N ARG A 177 -14.21 -5.87 -1.55
CA ARG A 177 -14.66 -4.50 -1.25
C ARG A 177 -15.18 -4.39 0.18
N THR A 178 -14.69 -3.40 0.92
CA THR A 178 -15.13 -3.12 2.30
C THR A 178 -15.45 -1.64 2.50
N LYS A 179 -16.29 -1.34 3.51
CA LYS A 179 -16.54 0.00 4.03
C LYS A 179 -15.54 0.41 5.13
N ASP A 180 -14.76 -0.54 5.62
CA ASP A 180 -13.71 -0.27 6.61
C ASP A 180 -12.53 0.51 6.02
N TRP A 181 -12.43 0.54 4.69
CA TRP A 181 -11.45 1.32 3.93
C TRP A 181 -12.21 2.25 2.99
N ILE A 182 -12.01 3.55 3.16
CA ILE A 182 -12.65 4.62 2.39
C ILE A 182 -11.59 5.36 1.60
N LYS A 183 -11.74 5.44 0.28
CA LYS A 183 -10.89 6.28 -0.59
C LYS A 183 -11.62 7.56 -0.99
N VAL A 184 -10.91 8.67 -0.92
CA VAL A 184 -11.40 9.98 -1.39
C VAL A 184 -10.32 10.56 -2.29
N LYS A 185 -10.69 10.89 -3.53
CA LYS A 185 -9.76 11.40 -4.54
C LYS A 185 -9.83 12.92 -4.62
N ASN A 186 -8.67 13.54 -4.82
CA ASN A 186 -8.53 14.92 -5.24
C ASN A 186 -9.16 15.08 -6.62
N ARG A 187 -10.17 15.96 -6.72
CA ARG A 187 -10.92 16.19 -7.96
C ARG A 187 -10.08 16.81 -9.08
N LYS A 188 -8.99 17.50 -8.73
CA LYS A 188 -8.08 18.14 -9.68
C LYS A 188 -6.98 17.18 -10.18
N HIS A 189 -6.84 16.00 -9.58
CA HIS A 189 -5.78 15.06 -9.94
C HIS A 189 -6.10 14.32 -11.24
N PRO A 190 -5.11 14.07 -12.13
CA PRO A 190 -5.34 13.32 -13.38
C PRO A 190 -5.94 11.91 -13.18
N ALA A 191 -5.70 11.28 -12.04
CA ALA A 191 -6.28 9.97 -11.72
C ALA A 191 -7.77 10.01 -11.33
N MET A 192 -8.39 11.18 -11.21
CA MET A 192 -9.81 11.31 -10.83
C MET A 192 -10.72 10.50 -11.75
N HIS A 193 -10.39 10.44 -13.04
CA HIS A 193 -11.15 9.73 -14.07
C HIS A 193 -10.61 8.33 -14.37
N ARG A 194 -9.48 7.94 -13.76
CA ARG A 194 -8.93 6.59 -13.92
C ARG A 194 -9.66 5.62 -13.00
N GLU A 195 -10.36 4.68 -13.62
CA GLU A 195 -10.81 3.45 -12.97
C GLU A 195 -9.65 2.46 -12.93
N MET A 196 -9.23 2.10 -11.73
CA MET A 196 -8.23 1.08 -11.46
C MET A 196 -8.88 -0.07 -10.70
#